data_AF-A0A958MQR1-F1
#
_entry.id   AF-A0A958MQR1-F1
#
_cell.length_a   1.000
_cell.length_b   1.000
_cell.length_c   1.000
_cell.angle_alpha   90.00
_cell.angle_beta   90.00
_cell.angle_gamma   90.00
#
_symmetry.space_group_name_H-M   'P 1'
#
loop_
_entity.id
_entity.type
_entity.pdbx_description
1 polymer ?
#
loop_
_entity_poly.entity_id
_entity_poly.type
_entity_poly.pdbx_seq_one_letter_code
_entity_poly.pdbx_strand_id
1 'polypeptide(L)' 'RQPFRPNDTVEIEGDQGKVIRLTSRATILLSFDGNHIRIPNSTVYKARIVNLATEN' A
#
# COMPACT_ATOMS: atom_id res chain seq x y z
N ARG A 1 -8.13 -12.65 2.62
CA ARG A 1 -7.98 -11.66 3.71
C ARG A 1 -7.08 -10.56 3.20
N GLN A 2 -7.45 -9.29 3.36
CA GLN A 2 -6.64 -8.17 2.86
C GLN A 2 -5.59 -7.83 3.92
N PRO A 3 -4.29 -7.74 3.56
CA PRO A 3 -3.21 -7.53 4.53
C PRO A 3 -3.18 -6.11 5.12
N PHE A 4 -3.88 -5.17 4.48
CA PHE A 4 -4.04 -3.78 4.89
C PHE A 4 -5.35 -3.22 4.33
N ARG A 5 -5.73 -2.03 4.78
CA ARG A 5 -6.94 -1.29 4.40
C ARG A 5 -6.59 0.12 3.92
N PRO A 6 -7.52 0.84 3.27
CA PRO A 6 -7.35 2.27 3.07
C PRO A 6 -7.02 2.96 4.40
N ASN A 7 -6.12 3.95 4.34
CA ASN A 7 -5.52 4.68 5.45
C ASN A 7 -4.45 3.94 6.26
N ASP A 8 -4.18 2.67 6.02
CA ASP A 8 -3.03 2.02 6.64
C ASP A 8 -1.73 2.62 6.07
N THR A 9 -0.73 2.78 6.94
CA THR A 9 0.64 3.08 6.49
C THR A 9 1.39 1.77 6.30
N VAL A 10 1.89 1.54 5.09
CA VAL A 10 2.50 0.27 4.70
C VAL A 10 3.82 0.48 3.98
N GLU A 11 4.66 -0.55 4.01
CA GLU A 11 5.82 -0.73 3.15
C GLU A 11 5.62 -1.97 2.28
N ILE A 12 5.78 -1.82 0.96
CA ILE A 12 5.63 -2.88 -0.05
C ILE A 12 6.86 -2.85 -0.94
N GLU A 13 7.70 -3.89 -0.88
CA GLU A 13 8.98 -3.97 -1.64
C GLU A 13 9.88 -2.72 -1.52
N GLY A 14 9.85 -2.04 -0.38
CA GLY A 14 10.62 -0.81 -0.14
C GLY A 14 9.89 0.48 -0.50
N ASP A 15 8.77 0.42 -1.23
CA ASP A 15 7.88 1.56 -1.41
C ASP A 15 7.03 1.77 -0.15
N GLN A 16 7.14 2.94 0.47
CA GLN A 16 6.44 3.26 1.71
C GLN A 16 5.46 4.40 1.53
N GLY A 17 4.28 4.28 2.14
CA GLY A 17 3.28 5.34 2.14
C GLY A 17 1.94 4.94 2.74
N LYS A 18 0.99 5.89 2.74
CA LYS A 18 -0.38 5.67 3.19
C LYS A 18 -1.21 5.09 2.04
N VAL A 19 -1.96 4.03 2.29
CA VAL A 19 -2.88 3.44 1.31
C VAL A 19 -4.04 4.41 1.07
N ILE A 20 -4.04 5.12 -0.05
CA ILE A 20 -5.10 6.10 -0.35
C ILE A 20 -6.21 5.51 -1.22
N ARG A 21 -5.94 4.42 -1.96
CA ARG A 21 -6.96 3.77 -2.79
C ARG A 21 -6.61 2.33 -3.12
N LEU A 22 -7.64 1.48 -3.13
CA LEU A 22 -7.59 0.10 -3.59
C LEU A 22 -8.54 -0.05 -4.76
N THR A 23 -8.06 -0.65 -5.84
CA THR A 23 -8.84 -0.90 -7.07
C THR A 23 -8.77 -2.37 -7.43
N SER A 24 -9.55 -2.79 -8.42
CA SER A 24 -9.47 -4.16 -8.96
C SER A 24 -8.10 -4.53 -9.53
N ARG A 25 -7.27 -3.54 -9.92
CA ARG A 25 -5.98 -3.77 -10.61
C ARG A 25 -4.75 -3.33 -9.83
N ALA A 26 -4.88 -2.37 -8.92
CA ALA A 26 -3.73 -1.78 -8.24
C ALA A 26 -4.06 -1.27 -6.82
N THR A 27 -3.02 -1.28 -5.99
CA THR A 27 -2.91 -0.55 -4.74
C THR A 27 -2.23 0.78 -5.01
N ILE A 28 -2.77 1.87 -4.47
CA ILE A 28 -2.24 3.21 -4.66
C ILE A 28 -1.83 3.76 -3.29
N LEU A 29 -0.56 4.12 -3.17
CA LEU A 29 0.02 4.76 -2.00
C LEU A 29 0.23 6.26 -2.28
N LEU A 30 0.10 7.06 -1.23
CA LEU A 30 0.71 8.39 -1.16
C LEU A 30 2.00 8.26 -0.35
N SER A 31 3.15 8.48 -0.98
CA SER A 31 4.44 8.49 -0.29
C SER A 31 4.55 9.71 0.62
N PHE A 32 5.50 9.68 1.57
CA PHE A 32 5.73 10.82 2.47
C PHE A 32 6.28 12.07 1.77
N ASP A 33 6.88 11.90 0.58
CA ASP A 33 7.30 13.00 -0.28
C ASP A 33 6.16 13.57 -1.14
N GLY A 34 4.93 13.05 -0.98
CA GLY A 34 3.74 13.52 -1.70
C GLY A 34 3.53 12.90 -3.07
N ASN A 35 4.28 11.85 -3.43
CA ASN A 35 4.13 11.17 -4.73
C ASN A 35 3.03 10.10 -4.68
N HIS A 36 2.32 9.93 -5.79
CA HIS A 36 1.41 8.80 -5.97
C HIS A 36 2.16 7.59 -6.53
N ILE A 37 2.23 6.52 -5.73
CA ILE A 37 2.83 5.25 -6.13
C ILE A 37 1.71 4.29 -6.49
N ARG A 38 1.76 3.70 -7.69
CA ARG A 38 0.76 2.74 -8.16
C ARG A 38 1.40 1.37 -8.33
N ILE A 39 0.99 0.43 -7.49
CA ILE A 39 1.54 -0.93 -7.47
C ILE A 39 0.46 -1.90 -7.99
N PRO A 40 0.72 -2.67 -9.06
CA PRO A 40 -0.21 -3.70 -9.51
C PRO A 40 -0.51 -4.71 -8.39
N ASN A 41 -1.77 -5.13 -8.28
CA ASN A 41 -2.18 -6.08 -7.24
C ASN A 41 -1.38 -7.39 -7.32
N SER A 42 -1.03 -7.84 -8.53
CA SER A 42 -0.18 -9.03 -8.76
C SER A 42 1.20 -8.92 -8.12
N THR A 43 1.76 -7.71 -8.05
CA THR A 43 3.04 -7.43 -7.37
C THR A 43 2.83 -7.45 -5.86
N VAL A 44 1.81 -6.74 -5.37
CA VAL A 44 1.46 -6.72 -3.94
C VAL A 44 1.28 -8.13 -3.38
N TYR A 45 0.57 -9.02 -4.08
CA TYR A 45 0.30 -10.39 -3.59
C TYR A 45 1.57 -11.26 -3.46
N LYS A 46 2.65 -10.91 -4.15
CA LYS A 46 3.92 -11.64 -4.10
C LYS A 46 4.98 -10.94 -3.25
N ALA A 47 4.73 -9.68 -2.89
CA ALA A 47 5.65 -8.84 -2.18
C ALA A 47 5.79 -9.23 -0.70
N ARG A 48 6.94 -8.89 -0.12
CA ARG A 48 7.05 -8.70 1.33
C ARG A 48 6.29 -7.42 1.70
N ILE A 49 5.38 -7.51 2.66
CA ILE A 49 4.55 -6.39 3.11
C ILE A 49 4.77 -6.19 4.61
N VAL A 50 4.98 -4.95 5.03
CA VAL A 50 4.96 -4.55 6.44
C VAL A 50 3.82 -3.55 6.64
N ASN A 51 2.88 -3.88 7.53
CA ASN A 51 1.86 -2.92 7.98
C ASN A 51 2.41 -2.22 9.23
N LEU A 52 2.71 -0.93 9.10
CA LEU A 52 3.41 -0.14 10.11
C LEU A 52 2.44 0.49 11.11
N ALA A 53 1.27 0.91 10.63
CA ALA A 53 0.24 1.51 11.46
C ALA A 53 -1.14 1.27 10.83
N THR A 54 -2.02 0.64 11.63
CA THR A 54 -3.45 0.56 11.36
C THR A 54 -4.12 1.71 12.11
N GLU A 55 -4.73 2.66 11.40
CA GLU A 55 -5.64 3.61 12.05
C GLU A 55 -6.92 2.84 12.43
N ASN A 56 -7.21 2.74 13.74
CA ASN A 56 -8.40 2.07 14.28
C ASN A 56 -9.69 2.84 13.97
#